data_AF-A0A966NY14-F1
#
_entry.id   AF-A0A966NY14-F1
#
_cell.length_a   1.000
_cell.length_b   1.000
_cell.length_c   1.000
_cell.angle_alpha   90.00
_cell.angle_beta   90.00
_cell.angle_gamma   90.00
#
_symmetry.space_group_name_H-M   'P 1'
#
loop_
_entity.id
_entity.type
_entity.pdbx_description
1 polymer ?
#
loop_
_entity_poly.entity_id
_entity_poly.type
_entity_poly.pdbx_seq_one_letter_code
_entity_poly.pdbx_strand_id
1 'polypeptide(L)'
;GRDAERIGLAWKCVPDDELLSCAHELAARAASAPRELVIETKKTIAAMADVRTHPEAVARELDPQLWSTRQPWFAERLAALQAKITKK
;
A
#
# COMPACT_ATOMS: atom_id res chain seq x y z
N GLY A 1 -20.38 7.54 11.94
CA GLY A 1 -19.45 8.11 10.95
C GLY A 1 -18.23 8.71 11.63
N ARG A 2 -18.29 9.98 12.01
CA ARG A 2 -17.14 10.77 12.52
C ARG A 2 -16.39 10.14 13.70
N ASP A 3 -17.09 9.61 14.71
CA ASP A 3 -16.40 8.96 15.83
C ASP A 3 -15.68 7.67 15.43
N ALA A 4 -16.23 6.89 14.48
CA ALA A 4 -15.59 5.68 13.98
C ALA A 4 -14.29 6.02 13.21
N GLU A 5 -14.28 7.12 12.45
CA GLU A 5 -13.06 7.65 11.82
C GLU A 5 -12.04 8.09 12.86
N ARG A 6 -12.45 8.87 13.86
CA ARG A 6 -11.58 9.38 14.93
C ARG A 6 -10.85 8.27 15.69
N ILE A 7 -11.51 7.14 15.95
CA ILE A 7 -10.92 6.00 16.66
C ILE A 7 -10.21 4.99 15.75
N GLY A 8 -10.19 5.23 14.43
CA GLY A 8 -9.53 4.34 13.45
C GLY A 8 -10.33 3.09 13.07
N LEU A 9 -11.61 2.99 13.47
CA LEU A 9 -12.48 1.89 13.04
C LEU A 9 -12.90 2.04 11.57
N ALA A 10 -13.13 3.28 11.13
CA ALA A 10 -13.36 3.63 9.73
C ALA A 10 -12.18 4.44 9.20
N TRP A 11 -11.84 4.27 7.92
CA TRP A 11 -10.76 5.05 7.30
C TRP A 11 -11.11 6.53 7.14
N LYS A 12 -12.34 6.82 6.69
CA LYS A 12 -12.83 8.19 6.44
C LYS A 12 -14.35 8.23 6.52
N CYS A 13 -14.90 9.26 7.17
CA CYS A 13 -16.31 9.61 7.11
C CYS A 13 -16.51 10.72 6.07
N VAL A 14 -17.42 10.50 5.12
CA VAL A 14 -17.77 11.48 4.07
C VAL A 14 -19.30 11.67 4.03
N PRO A 15 -19.82 12.73 3.39
CA PRO A 15 -21.24 12.82 3.06
C PRO A 15 -21.76 11.60 2.29
N ASP A 16 -23.03 11.26 2.47
CA ASP A 16 -23.62 10.04 1.91
C ASP A 16 -23.55 9.99 0.37
N ASP A 17 -23.72 11.14 -0.28
CA ASP A 17 -23.63 11.30 -1.74
C ASP A 17 -22.19 11.22 -2.28
N GLU A 18 -21.19 11.39 -1.43
CA GLU A 18 -19.76 11.27 -1.79
C GLU A 18 -19.19 9.87 -1.56
N LEU A 19 -19.90 9.01 -0.81
CA LEU A 19 -19.39 7.71 -0.34
C LEU A 19 -18.83 6.84 -1.46
N LEU A 20 -19.60 6.66 -2.54
CA LEU A 20 -19.20 5.80 -3.66
C LEU A 20 -18.03 6.40 -4.43
N SER A 21 -17.99 7.73 -4.63
CA SER A 21 -16.88 8.39 -5.31
C SER A 21 -15.59 8.20 -4.53
N CYS A 22 -15.63 8.47 -3.21
CA CYS A 22 -14.47 8.32 -2.34
C CYS A 22 -13.97 6.86 -2.29
N ALA A 23 -14.88 5.89 -2.23
CA ALA A 23 -14.53 4.47 -2.25
C ALA A 23 -13.86 4.06 -3.57
N HIS A 24 -14.39 4.50 -4.71
CA HIS A 24 -13.81 4.20 -6.02
C HIS A 24 -12.45 4.87 -6.22
N GLU A 25 -12.24 6.10 -5.76
CA GLU A 25 -10.94 6.76 -5.82
C GLU A 25 -9.87 6.00 -5.00
N LEU A 26 -10.23 5.52 -3.81
CA LEU A 26 -9.35 4.68 -3.01
C LEU A 26 -9.03 3.37 -3.74
N ALA A 27 -10.05 2.70 -4.28
CA ALA A 27 -9.88 1.43 -4.99
C ALA A 27 -9.03 1.59 -6.26
N ALA A 28 -9.19 2.69 -7.00
CA ALA A 28 -8.42 2.98 -8.21
C ALA A 28 -6.92 3.11 -7.91
N ARG A 29 -6.56 3.74 -6.78
CA ARG A 29 -5.16 3.82 -6.34
C ARG A 29 -4.58 2.43 -6.10
N ALA A 30 -5.30 1.56 -5.39
CA ALA A 30 -4.86 0.19 -5.16
C ALA A 30 -4.76 -0.62 -6.47
N ALA A 31 -5.73 -0.45 -7.38
CA ALA A 31 -5.78 -1.14 -8.66
C ALA A 31 -4.67 -0.70 -9.63
N SER A 32 -4.14 0.51 -9.49
CA SER A 32 -3.01 1.02 -10.31
C SER A 32 -1.67 0.36 -10.00
N ALA A 33 -1.56 -0.39 -8.90
CA ALA A 33 -0.35 -1.12 -8.55
C ALA A 33 -0.34 -2.52 -9.19
N PRO A 34 0.85 -3.09 -9.51
CA PRO A 34 0.95 -4.46 -9.97
C PRO A 34 0.22 -5.43 -9.04
N ARG A 35 -0.64 -6.29 -9.60
CA ARG A 35 -1.51 -7.17 -8.83
C ARG A 35 -0.77 -8.00 -7.78
N GLU A 36 0.33 -8.64 -8.19
CA GLU A 36 1.12 -9.50 -7.29
C GLU A 36 1.75 -8.71 -6.15
N LEU A 37 2.20 -7.48 -6.43
CA LEU A 37 2.74 -6.60 -5.40
C LEU A 37 1.67 -6.24 -4.34
N VAL A 38 0.43 -5.98 -4.75
CA VAL A 38 -0.67 -5.69 -3.81
C VAL A 38 -0.98 -6.91 -2.93
N ILE A 39 -0.95 -8.12 -3.52
CA ILE A 39 -1.16 -9.37 -2.78
C ILE A 39 -0.06 -9.58 -1.74
N GLU A 40 1.21 -9.49 -2.13
CA GLU A 40 2.33 -9.68 -1.20
C GLU A 40 2.33 -8.60 -0.10
N THR A 41 2.05 -7.35 -0.45
CA THR A 41 1.91 -6.26 0.53
C THR A 41 0.82 -6.58 1.58
N LYS A 42 -0.34 -7.09 1.14
CA LYS A 42 -1.42 -7.47 2.06
C LYS A 42 -1.05 -8.66 2.94
N LYS A 43 -0.32 -9.65 2.41
CA LYS A 43 0.21 -10.78 3.22
C LYS A 43 1.16 -10.28 4.30
N THR A 44 2.09 -9.38 3.97
CA THR A 44 3.01 -8.79 4.94
C THR A 44 2.26 -8.04 6.04
N ILE A 45 1.28 -7.19 5.69
CA ILE A 45 0.45 -6.47 6.68
C ILE A 45 -0.27 -7.45 7.60
N ALA A 46 -0.87 -8.51 7.07
CA ALA A 46 -1.59 -9.50 7.87
C ALA A 46 -0.63 -10.25 8.82
N ALA A 47 0.53 -10.67 8.31
CA ALA A 47 1.52 -11.41 9.07
C ALA A 47 2.20 -10.58 10.16
N MET A 48 2.18 -9.25 10.04
CA MET A 48 2.71 -8.31 11.04
C MET A 48 1.87 -8.26 12.32
N ALA A 49 0.63 -8.73 12.32
CA ALA A 49 -0.22 -8.76 13.51
C ALA A 49 0.40 -9.58 14.66
N ASP A 50 1.20 -10.60 14.34
CA ASP A 50 1.83 -11.51 15.31
C ASP A 50 3.28 -11.14 15.64
N VAL A 51 3.83 -10.07 15.03
CA VAL A 51 5.22 -9.66 15.21
C VAL A 51 5.32 -8.66 16.37
N ARG A 52 6.17 -8.96 17.36
CA ARG A 52 6.23 -8.18 18.61
C ARG A 52 7.52 -7.40 18.80
N THR A 53 8.53 -7.65 17.98
CA THR A 53 9.81 -6.95 18.08
C THR A 53 10.21 -6.34 16.74
N HIS A 54 10.96 -5.24 16.82
CA HIS A 54 11.46 -4.57 15.61
C HIS A 54 12.39 -5.46 14.77
N PRO A 55 13.33 -6.25 15.33
CA PRO A 55 14.15 -7.15 14.52
C PRO A 55 13.35 -8.22 13.77
N GLU A 56 12.32 -8.78 14.40
CA GLU A 56 11.41 -9.74 13.74
C GLU A 56 10.61 -9.08 12.63
N ALA A 57 10.18 -7.82 12.81
CA ALA A 57 9.50 -7.05 11.78
C ALA A 57 10.38 -6.84 10.55
N VAL A 58 11.62 -6.42 10.76
CA VAL A 58 12.60 -6.24 9.69
C VAL A 58 12.85 -7.56 8.96
N ALA A 59 13.09 -8.65 9.69
CA ALA A 59 13.30 -9.96 9.08
C ALA A 59 12.09 -10.44 8.26
N ARG A 60 10.87 -10.21 8.76
CA ARG A 60 9.62 -10.57 8.07
C ARG A 60 9.40 -9.76 6.79
N GLU A 61 9.74 -8.47 6.80
CA GLU A 61 9.51 -7.58 5.66
C GLU A 61 10.59 -7.67 4.57
N LEU A 62 11.82 -8.03 4.93
CA LEU A 62 12.97 -7.97 4.03
C LEU A 62 12.81 -8.88 2.80
N ASP A 63 12.35 -10.11 2.99
CA ASP A 63 12.20 -11.08 1.90
C ASP A 63 11.17 -10.64 0.84
N PRO A 64 9.91 -10.26 1.21
CA PRO A 64 8.96 -9.68 0.26
C PRO A 64 9.49 -8.43 -0.45
N GLN A 65 10.21 -7.55 0.26
CA GLN A 65 10.78 -6.35 -0.34
C GLN A 65 11.88 -6.71 -1.36
N LEU A 66 12.78 -7.64 -1.05
CA LEU A 66 13.81 -8.11 -2.00
C LEU A 66 13.20 -8.81 -3.21
N TRP A 67 12.15 -9.61 -3.02
CA TRP A 67 11.40 -10.18 -4.13
C TRP A 67 10.82 -9.08 -5.02
N SER A 68 10.28 -8.01 -4.42
CA SER A 68 9.64 -6.90 -5.13
C SER A 68 10.63 -6.17 -6.05
N THR A 69 11.90 -6.02 -5.66
CA THR A 69 12.91 -5.34 -6.50
C THR A 69 13.35 -6.15 -7.72
N ARG A 70 13.07 -7.46 -7.72
CA ARG A 70 13.43 -8.39 -8.82
C ARG A 70 12.33 -8.53 -9.87
N GLN A 71 11.19 -7.85 -9.70
CA GLN A 71 10.07 -7.95 -10.64
C GLN A 71 10.21 -6.99 -11.83
N PRO A 72 9.64 -7.32 -13.01
CA PRO A 72 9.78 -6.49 -14.22
C PRO A 72 9.27 -5.05 -14.05
N TRP A 73 8.12 -4.90 -13.37
CA TRP A 73 7.52 -3.59 -13.09
C TRP A 73 8.38 -2.71 -12.17
N PHE A 74 9.40 -3.25 -11.49
CA PHE A 74 10.27 -2.47 -10.62
C PHE A 74 11.20 -1.59 -11.46
N ALA A 75 11.75 -2.13 -12.54
CA ALA A 75 12.59 -1.39 -13.48
C ALA A 75 11.80 -0.23 -14.12
N GLU A 76 10.55 -0.47 -14.53
CA GLU A 76 9.66 0.57 -15.07
C GLU A 76 9.42 1.70 -14.07
N ARG A 77 9.11 1.34 -12.81
CA ARG A 77 8.91 2.32 -11.73
C ARG A 77 10.18 3.11 -11.43
N LEU A 78 11.35 2.45 -11.43
CA LEU A 78 12.64 3.11 -11.22
C LEU A 78 12.95 4.09 -12.35
N ALA A 79 12.73 3.70 -13.61
CA ALA A 79 12.93 4.58 -14.76
C ALA A 79 11.98 5.80 -14.72
N ALA A 80 10.71 5.60 -14.36
CA ALA A 80 9.74 6.68 -14.19
C ALA A 80 10.16 7.66 -13.07
N LEU A 81 10.67 7.14 -11.95
CA LEU A 81 11.20 7.95 -10.85
C LEU A 81 12.43 8.75 -11.29
N GLN A 82 13.39 8.13 -11.96
CA GLN A 82 14.59 8.79 -12.50
C GLN A 82 14.19 9.93 -13.46
N ALA A 83 13.29 9.66 -14.41
CA ALA A 83 12.82 10.66 -15.35
C ALA A 83 12.13 11.85 -14.67
N LYS A 84 11.44 11.64 -13.55
CA LYS A 84 10.81 12.71 -12.75
C LYS A 84 11.84 13.56 -12.02
N ILE A 85 12.93 12.96 -11.53
CA ILE A 85 14.02 13.65 -10.83
C ILE A 85 14.84 14.47 -11.81
N THR A 86 15.22 13.92 -12.96
CA THR A 86 16.04 14.61 -13.98
C THR A 86 15.32 15.77 -14.68
N LYS A 87 13.98 15.78 -14.67
CA LYS A 87 13.17 16.89 -15.21
C LYS A 87 13.02 18.08 -14.26
N LYS A 88 13.55 17.99 -13.04
CA LYS A 88 13.65 19.10 -12.09
C LYS A 88 15.05 19.69 -12.13
#